data_AF-A0A2N2MSZ8-F1
#
_entry.id   AF-A0A2N2MSZ8-F1
#
_cell.length_a   1.000
_cell.length_b   1.000
_cell.length_c   1.000
_cell.angle_alpha   90.00
_cell.angle_beta   90.00
_cell.angle_gamma   90.00
#
_symmetry.space_group_name_H-M   'P 1'
#
loop_
_entity.id
_entity.type
_entity.pdbx_description
1 polymer ?
#
loop_
_entity_poly.entity_id
_entity_poly.type
_entity_poly.pdbx_seq_one_letter_code
_entity_poly.pdbx_strand_id
1 'polypeptide(L)'
;GEDRAQKAAEQAISSQLLDITIDGARGILFNITGGPSLTLMEVNQAAAIIKETAHPDVNLIFGAVIDPNMGDDLRITVIATGFDQAGMRSASSQSQQRYDPTRVVQAPTFGESIEASGSQKVNDTVFEPRVIDTRDLNVPAFLRNRLNDSK
;
A
#
# COMPACT_ATOMS: atom_id res chain seq x y z
N GLY A 1 -17.83 18.05 25.76
CA GLY A 1 -16.67 18.76 26.36
C GLY A 1 -15.93 19.53 25.30
N GLU A 2 -15.10 20.49 25.69
CA GLU A 2 -14.44 21.46 24.78
C GLU A 2 -13.59 20.79 23.68
N ASP A 3 -12.88 19.69 24.02
CA ASP A 3 -12.03 18.97 23.07
C ASP A 3 -12.73 17.80 22.35
N ARG A 4 -14.06 17.66 22.44
CA ARG A 4 -14.75 16.47 21.90
C ARG A 4 -14.58 16.34 20.39
N ALA A 5 -14.56 17.47 19.67
CA ALA A 5 -14.39 17.50 18.22
C ALA A 5 -12.98 17.10 17.79
N GLN A 6 -11.97 17.63 18.47
CA GLN A 6 -10.59 17.24 18.26
C GLN A 6 -10.40 15.73 18.49
N LYS A 7 -10.82 15.23 19.65
CA LYS A 7 -10.66 13.80 20.00
C LYS A 7 -11.40 12.89 19.04
N ALA A 8 -12.61 13.24 18.64
CA ALA A 8 -13.37 12.46 17.67
C ALA A 8 -12.71 12.45 16.28
N ALA A 9 -12.11 13.57 15.86
CA ALA A 9 -11.40 13.65 14.59
C ALA A 9 -10.15 12.78 14.61
N GLU A 10 -9.34 12.89 15.67
CA GLU A 10 -8.15 12.06 15.89
C GLU A 10 -8.49 10.56 15.91
N GLN A 11 -9.59 10.18 16.57
CA GLN A 11 -10.08 8.80 16.59
C GLN A 11 -10.54 8.32 15.21
N ALA A 12 -11.23 9.18 14.45
CA ALA A 12 -11.74 8.82 13.14
C ALA A 12 -10.61 8.55 12.14
N ILE A 13 -9.51 9.30 12.21
CA ILE A 13 -8.36 9.16 11.29
C ILE A 13 -7.38 8.05 11.70
N SER A 14 -7.43 7.59 12.96
CA SER A 14 -6.54 6.56 13.52
C SER A 14 -7.18 5.16 13.62
N SER A 15 -8.34 4.95 12.99
CA SER A 15 -9.11 3.70 13.10
C SER A 15 -8.40 2.49 12.49
N GLN A 16 -8.43 1.34 13.21
CA GLN A 16 -7.79 0.07 12.81
C GLN A 16 -8.38 -0.61 11.57
N LEU A 17 -9.50 -0.11 11.02
CA LEU A 17 -10.04 -0.60 9.74
C LEU A 17 -9.28 -0.04 8.53
N LEU A 18 -8.37 0.91 8.76
CA LEU A 18 -7.53 1.53 7.78
C LEU A 18 -6.14 0.88 7.82
N ASP A 19 -5.90 -0.11 6.95
CA ASP A 19 -4.54 -0.66 6.73
C ASP A 19 -3.58 0.40 6.13
N ILE A 20 -4.13 1.55 5.71
CA ILE A 20 -3.44 2.73 5.22
C ILE A 20 -3.90 3.94 6.03
N THR A 21 -2.98 4.74 6.56
CA THR A 21 -3.33 6.04 7.14
C THR A 21 -4.08 6.89 6.10
N ILE A 22 -4.85 7.90 6.52
CA ILE A 22 -5.47 8.85 5.56
C ILE A 22 -4.46 9.75 4.83
N ASP A 23 -3.18 9.55 5.11
CA ASP A 23 -2.06 10.22 4.45
C ASP A 23 -2.09 9.94 2.94
N GLY A 24 -1.88 11.00 2.16
CA GLY A 24 -1.93 10.93 0.70
C GLY A 24 -3.34 10.88 0.09
N ALA A 25 -4.42 10.92 0.88
CA ALA A 25 -5.77 11.06 0.34
C ALA A 25 -5.93 12.42 -0.35
N ARG A 26 -6.30 12.42 -1.63
CA ARG A 26 -6.59 13.65 -2.41
C ARG A 26 -8.06 14.07 -2.36
N GLY A 27 -8.96 13.19 -1.91
CA GLY A 27 -10.37 13.50 -1.74
C GLY A 27 -10.89 12.96 -0.42
N ILE A 28 -11.45 13.84 0.42
CA ILE A 28 -12.05 13.47 1.70
C ILE A 28 -13.47 14.01 1.78
N LEU A 29 -14.41 13.12 2.14
CA LEU A 29 -15.73 13.48 2.61
C LEU A 29 -15.81 13.11 4.08
N PHE A 30 -16.16 14.06 4.94
CA PHE A 30 -16.47 13.73 6.33
C PHE A 30 -17.81 14.31 6.76
N ASN A 31 -18.45 13.60 7.69
CA ASN A 31 -19.68 14.03 8.32
C ASN A 31 -19.48 14.11 9.83
N ILE A 32 -19.97 15.18 10.43
CA ILE A 32 -20.01 15.38 11.88
C ILE A 32 -21.48 15.39 12.32
N THR A 33 -21.81 14.50 13.26
CA THR A 33 -23.11 14.45 13.90
C THR A 33 -22.94 14.75 15.38
N GLY A 34 -23.74 15.67 15.88
CA GLY A 34 -23.74 16.03 17.30
C GLY A 34 -25.10 16.53 17.74
N GLY A 35 -25.23 16.76 19.05
CA GLY A 35 -26.43 17.35 19.61
C GLY A 35 -26.66 18.82 19.22
N PRO A 36 -27.72 19.45 19.75
CA PRO A 36 -28.03 20.86 19.50
C PRO A 36 -26.93 21.84 19.93
N SER A 37 -25.98 21.38 20.75
CA SER A 37 -24.81 22.14 21.19
C SER A 37 -23.66 22.15 20.17
N LEU A 38 -23.77 21.46 19.03
CA LEU A 38 -22.72 21.45 18.01
C LEU A 38 -22.50 22.84 17.41
N THR A 39 -21.26 23.34 17.49
CA THR A 39 -20.90 24.67 17.02
C THR A 39 -20.07 24.63 15.74
N LEU A 40 -20.08 25.72 14.96
CA LEU A 40 -19.23 25.85 13.78
C LEU A 40 -17.73 25.80 14.12
N MET A 41 -17.35 26.27 15.31
CA MET A 41 -15.96 26.23 15.77
C MET A 41 -15.45 24.79 15.90
N GLU A 42 -16.26 23.91 16.48
CA GLU A 42 -15.96 22.46 16.60
C GLU A 42 -15.81 21.81 15.22
N VAL A 43 -16.73 22.13 14.28
CA VAL A 43 -16.64 21.64 12.89
C VAL A 43 -15.34 22.08 12.24
N ASN A 44 -14.95 23.34 12.42
CA ASN A 44 -13.73 23.90 11.83
C ASN A 44 -12.46 23.28 12.45
N GLN A 45 -12.45 23.02 13.75
CA GLN A 45 -11.35 22.31 14.43
C GLN A 45 -11.18 20.89 13.88
N ALA A 46 -12.26 20.14 13.75
CA ALA A 46 -12.22 18.80 13.16
C ALA A 46 -11.71 18.83 11.70
N ALA A 47 -12.19 19.79 10.90
CA ALA A 47 -11.75 19.98 9.52
C ALA A 47 -10.24 20.27 9.41
N ALA A 48 -9.71 21.11 10.30
CA ALA A 48 -8.29 21.46 10.32
C ALA A 48 -7.40 20.24 10.58
N ILE A 49 -7.76 19.42 11.58
CA ILE A 49 -7.02 18.21 11.95
C ILE A 49 -7.01 17.19 10.80
N ILE A 50 -8.18 16.93 10.20
CA ILE A 50 -8.31 15.98 9.09
C ILE A 50 -7.52 16.47 7.86
N LYS A 51 -7.52 17.78 7.60
CA LYS A 51 -6.77 18.36 6.49
C LYS A 51 -5.26 18.29 6.69
N GLU A 52 -4.78 18.50 7.91
CA GLU A 52 -3.35 18.46 8.25
C GLU A 52 -2.74 17.06 8.06
N THR A 53 -3.54 16.01 8.24
CA THR A 53 -3.12 14.62 8.04
C THR A 53 -3.30 14.09 6.61
N ALA A 54 -3.90 14.89 5.72
CA ALA A 54 -4.17 14.53 4.33
C ALA A 54 -3.15 15.15 3.36
N HIS A 55 -3.31 14.89 2.06
CA HIS A 55 -2.47 15.50 1.04
C HIS A 55 -2.65 17.05 1.00
N PRO A 56 -1.60 17.86 0.76
CA PRO A 56 -1.70 19.34 0.73
C PRO A 56 -2.78 19.87 -0.22
N ASP A 57 -2.93 19.22 -1.39
CA ASP A 57 -3.94 19.53 -2.41
C ASP A 57 -5.25 18.74 -2.23
N VAL A 58 -5.60 18.32 -1.00
CA VAL A 58 -6.82 17.57 -0.75
C VAL A 58 -8.08 18.40 -1.03
N ASN A 59 -9.03 17.81 -1.75
CA ASN A 59 -10.39 18.31 -1.81
C ASN A 59 -11.17 17.75 -0.61
N LEU A 60 -11.55 18.63 0.32
CA LEU A 60 -12.20 18.27 1.58
C LEU A 60 -13.62 18.82 1.63
N ILE A 61 -14.60 17.91 1.74
CA ILE A 61 -16.03 18.22 1.82
C ILE A 61 -16.52 17.80 3.20
N PHE A 62 -17.22 18.71 3.88
CA PHE A 62 -17.80 18.44 5.19
C PHE A 62 -19.33 18.52 5.17
N GLY A 63 -19.97 17.61 5.91
CA GLY A 63 -21.38 17.67 6.27
C GLY A 63 -21.53 17.79 7.78
N ALA A 64 -22.53 18.55 8.24
CA ALA A 64 -22.86 18.65 9.66
C ALA A 64 -24.35 18.31 9.86
N VAL A 65 -24.63 17.46 10.83
CA VAL A 65 -26.00 17.01 11.16
C VAL A 65 -26.24 17.23 12.65
N ILE A 66 -27.35 17.89 12.96
CA ILE A 66 -27.82 18.04 14.33
C ILE A 66 -28.82 16.93 14.64
N ASP A 67 -28.47 16.07 15.59
CA ASP A 67 -29.36 15.03 16.12
C ASP A 67 -29.63 15.30 17.61
N PRO A 68 -30.87 15.73 17.96
CA PRO A 68 -31.26 16.01 19.35
C PRO A 68 -31.04 14.84 20.32
N ASN A 69 -31.00 13.60 19.82
CA ASN A 69 -30.84 12.41 20.66
C ASN A 69 -29.39 12.14 21.06
N MET A 70 -28.41 12.82 20.45
CA MET A 70 -27.00 12.65 20.80
C MET A 70 -26.60 13.34 22.11
N GLY A 71 -27.40 14.30 22.61
CA GLY A 71 -27.04 15.06 23.81
C GLY A 71 -25.68 15.75 23.65
N ASP A 72 -24.70 15.34 24.47
CA ASP A 72 -23.33 15.87 24.42
C ASP A 72 -22.35 15.04 23.57
N ASP A 73 -22.83 13.93 22.99
CA ASP A 73 -22.02 13.06 22.15
C ASP A 73 -21.74 13.70 20.79
N LEU A 74 -20.63 13.24 20.21
CA LEU A 74 -20.17 13.67 18.90
C LEU A 74 -19.66 12.47 18.12
N ARG A 75 -20.09 12.32 16.87
CA ARG A 75 -19.64 11.29 15.96
C ARG A 75 -19.08 11.93 14.70
N ILE A 76 -17.88 11.50 14.32
CA ILE A 76 -17.26 11.88 13.05
C ILE A 76 -17.11 10.62 12.20
N THR A 77 -17.53 10.72 10.94
CA THR A 77 -17.36 9.68 9.93
C THR A 77 -16.52 10.25 8.81
N VAL A 78 -15.42 9.58 8.46
CA VAL A 78 -14.49 10.03 7.42
C VAL A 78 -14.44 9.00 6.31
N ILE A 79 -14.51 9.48 5.07
CA ILE A 79 -14.37 8.69 3.85
C ILE A 79 -13.23 9.32 3.07
N ALA A 80 -12.11 8.59 2.95
CA ALA A 80 -10.91 9.03 2.26
C ALA A 80 -10.76 8.28 0.92
N THR A 81 -10.39 9.00 -0.13
CA THR A 81 -10.27 8.51 -1.50
C THR A 81 -9.11 9.18 -2.22
N GLY A 82 -8.74 8.65 -3.40
CA GLY A 82 -7.69 9.25 -4.22
C GLY A 82 -6.28 9.05 -3.67
N PHE A 83 -6.04 7.91 -3.01
CA PHE A 83 -4.71 7.48 -2.61
C PHE A 83 -3.89 7.06 -3.84
N ASP A 84 -2.62 7.47 -3.89
CA ASP A 84 -1.70 7.05 -4.94
C ASP A 84 -1.35 5.55 -4.76
N GLN A 85 -1.56 4.72 -5.79
CA GLN A 85 -1.39 3.25 -5.75
C GLN A 85 0.04 2.77 -5.43
N ALA A 86 1.00 3.67 -5.22
CA ALA A 86 2.40 3.32 -4.97
C ALA A 86 2.62 2.58 -3.64
N GLY A 87 1.73 2.74 -2.64
CA GLY A 87 1.89 2.15 -1.30
C GLY A 87 1.46 0.68 -1.16
N MET A 88 0.65 0.13 -2.07
CA MET A 88 0.08 -1.23 -1.94
C MET A 88 0.99 -2.35 -2.49
N ARG A 89 2.22 -2.04 -2.89
CA ARG A 89 3.16 -3.00 -3.49
C ARG A 89 4.45 -3.16 -2.67
N SER A 90 4.37 -3.41 -1.37
CA SER A 90 5.56 -3.81 -0.58
C SER A 90 5.19 -4.58 0.69
N ALA A 91 4.55 -5.74 0.54
CA ALA A 91 4.35 -6.68 1.66
C ALA A 91 4.65 -8.14 1.29
N SER A 92 5.45 -8.39 0.25
CA SER A 92 5.79 -9.77 -0.19
C SER A 92 7.21 -9.94 -0.74
N SER A 93 8.19 -9.24 -0.17
CA SER A 93 9.62 -9.57 -0.37
C SER A 93 10.20 -10.20 0.92
N GLN A 94 9.58 -11.28 1.36
CA GLN A 94 10.12 -12.13 2.44
C GLN A 94 11.21 -13.04 1.85
N SER A 95 12.46 -12.75 2.24
CA SER A 95 13.61 -13.65 2.33
C SER A 95 13.93 -14.54 1.12
N GLN A 96 14.71 -14.01 0.17
CA GLN A 96 15.59 -14.85 -0.64
C GLN A 96 16.74 -15.34 0.24
N GLN A 97 16.56 -16.53 0.78
CA GLN A 97 17.59 -17.31 1.45
C GLN A 97 18.71 -17.57 0.44
N ARG A 98 19.90 -17.02 0.73
CA ARG A 98 21.10 -17.13 -0.10
C ARG A 98 21.47 -18.61 -0.28
N TYR A 99 21.39 -19.09 -1.52
CA TYR A 99 22.07 -20.32 -1.94
C TYR A 99 23.49 -19.92 -2.35
N ASP A 100 24.50 -20.38 -1.61
CA ASP A 100 25.92 -20.17 -1.94
C ASP A 100 26.45 -21.45 -2.61
N PRO A 101 26.67 -21.46 -3.94
CA PRO A 101 27.11 -22.64 -4.67
C PRO A 101 28.63 -22.84 -4.62
N THR A 102 29.38 -22.08 -3.82
CA THR A 102 30.86 -22.09 -3.86
C THR A 102 31.53 -22.88 -2.73
N ARG A 103 31.14 -24.14 -2.54
CA ARG A 103 32.06 -25.15 -1.98
C ARG A 103 32.80 -25.83 -3.14
N VAL A 104 33.88 -25.20 -3.56
CA VAL A 104 34.80 -25.70 -4.58
C VAL A 104 35.72 -26.74 -3.95
N VAL A 105 35.59 -28.01 -4.36
CA VAL A 105 36.58 -29.06 -4.05
C VAL A 105 37.84 -28.75 -4.85
N GLN A 106 38.96 -28.61 -4.14
CA GLN A 106 40.26 -28.22 -4.68
C GLN A 106 40.92 -29.40 -5.41
N ALA A 107 41.48 -29.16 -6.60
CA ALA A 107 42.39 -30.08 -7.30
C ALA A 107 43.57 -29.28 -7.89
N PRO A 108 44.75 -29.91 -8.05
CA PRO A 108 46.04 -29.25 -7.89
C PRO A 108 46.54 -28.47 -9.12
N THR A 109 47.40 -27.50 -8.81
CA THR A 109 48.19 -26.60 -9.66
C THR A 109 49.07 -27.30 -10.69
N PHE A 110 49.06 -26.82 -11.94
CA PHE A 110 50.21 -26.80 -12.84
C PHE A 110 50.20 -25.53 -13.72
N GLY A 111 51.22 -24.70 -13.50
CA GLY A 111 52.04 -24.06 -14.54
C GLY A 111 51.40 -23.20 -15.63
N GLU A 112 51.76 -21.91 -15.55
CA GLU A 112 52.30 -21.09 -16.65
C GLU A 112 51.34 -20.14 -17.40
N SER A 113 51.77 -18.88 -17.37
CA SER A 113 51.13 -17.66 -17.84
C SER A 113 51.35 -17.42 -19.33
N ILE A 114 50.28 -17.14 -20.08
CA ILE A 114 50.33 -16.37 -21.34
C ILE A 114 49.16 -15.37 -21.39
N GLU A 115 49.52 -14.18 -21.84
CA GLU A 115 48.79 -12.92 -21.87
C GLU A 115 47.79 -12.80 -23.05
N ALA A 116 46.85 -11.86 -22.86
CA ALA A 116 46.21 -11.02 -23.87
C ALA A 116 45.17 -11.58 -24.87
N SER A 117 44.12 -10.76 -25.01
CA SER A 117 43.13 -10.66 -26.10
C SER A 117 42.05 -11.73 -26.22
N GLY A 118 40.82 -11.33 -25.93
CA GLY A 118 39.62 -12.05 -26.35
C GLY A 118 38.35 -11.56 -25.67
N SER A 119 37.66 -10.60 -26.29
CA SER A 119 36.27 -10.27 -25.93
C SER A 119 35.36 -11.47 -26.21
N GLN A 120 34.80 -12.08 -25.16
CA GLN A 120 33.76 -13.12 -25.20
C GLN A 120 33.18 -13.19 -23.77
N LYS A 121 31.88 -13.20 -23.44
CA LYS A 121 30.62 -13.51 -24.13
C LYS A 121 29.48 -12.77 -23.39
N VAL A 122 28.48 -12.26 -24.09
CA VAL A 122 27.13 -12.11 -23.53
C VAL A 122 26.31 -13.22 -24.16
N ASN A 123 25.88 -14.19 -23.35
CA ASN A 123 24.99 -15.24 -23.81
C ASN A 123 23.63 -14.60 -24.08
N ASP A 124 23.31 -14.45 -25.36
CA ASP A 124 22.03 -14.00 -25.88
C ASP A 124 20.97 -15.04 -25.51
N THR A 125 20.26 -14.81 -24.41
CA THR A 125 19.15 -15.66 -24.01
C THR A 125 17.94 -15.17 -24.80
N VAL A 126 17.74 -15.76 -25.97
CA VAL A 126 16.57 -15.52 -26.84
C VAL A 126 15.30 -15.64 -26.01
N PHE A 127 14.57 -14.54 -25.86
CA PHE A 127 13.26 -14.54 -25.23
C PHE A 127 12.27 -15.23 -26.17
N GLU A 128 11.97 -16.50 -25.90
CA GLU A 128 10.90 -17.19 -26.61
C GLU A 128 9.53 -16.74 -26.08
N PRO A 129 8.66 -16.16 -26.92
CA PRO A 129 7.31 -15.81 -26.50
C PRO A 129 6.51 -17.08 -26.22
N ARG A 130 6.20 -17.33 -24.94
CA ARG A 130 5.33 -18.44 -24.54
C ARG A 130 3.89 -18.13 -24.97
N VAL A 131 3.37 -18.87 -25.94
CA VAL A 131 1.96 -18.79 -26.36
C VAL A 131 1.09 -19.32 -25.22
N ILE A 132 0.27 -18.45 -24.65
CA ILE A 132 -0.68 -18.83 -23.59
C ILE A 132 -1.91 -19.42 -24.27
N ASP A 133 -2.20 -20.71 -24.02
CA ASP A 133 -3.43 -21.33 -24.48
C ASP A 133 -4.63 -20.67 -23.77
N THR A 134 -5.53 -20.08 -24.55
CA THR A 134 -6.65 -19.28 -24.04
C THR A 134 -7.72 -20.12 -23.35
N ARG A 135 -7.63 -21.44 -23.47
CA ARG A 135 -8.54 -22.40 -22.82
C ARG A 135 -8.24 -22.60 -21.32
N ASP A 136 -7.03 -22.25 -20.89
CA ASP A 136 -6.56 -22.46 -19.51
C ASP A 136 -6.68 -21.22 -18.62
N LEU A 137 -7.37 -20.16 -19.09
CA LEU A 137 -7.52 -18.90 -18.34
C LEU A 137 -8.23 -19.06 -16.98
N ASN A 138 -9.02 -20.11 -16.81
CA ASN A 138 -9.74 -20.38 -15.56
C ASN A 138 -8.88 -21.05 -14.48
N VAL A 139 -7.63 -21.40 -14.80
CA VAL A 139 -6.67 -21.96 -13.84
C VAL A 139 -5.64 -20.89 -13.47
N PRO A 140 -5.49 -20.56 -12.18
CA PRO A 140 -4.46 -19.63 -11.72
C PRO A 140 -3.05 -20.01 -12.17
N ALA A 141 -2.24 -19.01 -12.55
CA ALA A 141 -0.93 -19.20 -13.18
C ALA A 141 0.03 -20.12 -12.37
N PHE A 142 -0.06 -20.09 -11.03
CA PHE A 142 0.80 -20.89 -10.16
C PHE A 142 0.51 -22.41 -10.23
N LEU A 143 -0.69 -22.82 -10.65
CA LEU A 143 -1.04 -24.24 -10.84
C LEU A 143 -0.65 -24.74 -12.23
N ARG A 144 -0.58 -23.85 -13.22
CA ARG A 144 -0.26 -24.20 -14.61
C ARG A 144 1.17 -24.75 -14.76
N ASN A 145 2.14 -24.15 -14.06
CA ASN A 145 3.54 -24.60 -14.14
C ASN A 145 3.79 -25.97 -13.50
N ARG A 146 3.03 -26.36 -12.45
CA ARG A 146 3.24 -27.65 -11.77
C ARG A 146 2.71 -28.84 -12.57
N LEU A 147 1.63 -28.63 -13.34
CA LEU A 147 1.06 -29.66 -14.21
C LEU A 147 1.96 -29.93 -15.42
N ASN A 148 2.63 -28.90 -15.94
CA ASN A 148 3.53 -29.03 -17.09
C ASN A 148 4.88 -29.67 -16.72
N ASP A 149 5.36 -29.50 -15.49
CA ASP A 149 6.61 -30.11 -15.00
C ASP A 149 6.47 -31.59 -14.58
N SER A 150 5.25 -32.13 -14.54
CA SER A 150 4.99 -33.52 -14.13
C SER A 150 4.90 -34.50 -15.32
N LYS A 151 5.48 -34.16 -16.47
CA LYS A 151 5.44 -34.97 -17.69
C LYS A 151 6.83 -35.21 -18.28
#